data_AF-A0A183JQT9-F1
#
_entry.id   AF-A0A183JQT9-F1
#
_cell.length_a   1.000
_cell.length_b   1.000
_cell.length_c   1.000
_cell.angle_alpha   90.00
_cell.angle_beta   90.00
_cell.angle_gamma   90.00
#
_symmetry.space_group_name_H-M   'P 1'
#
loop_
_entity.id
_entity.type
_entity.pdbx_description
1 polymer ?
#
loop_
_entity_poly.entity_id
_entity_poly.type
_entity_poly.pdbx_seq_one_letter_code
_entity_poly.pdbx_strand_id
1 'polypeptide(L)'
;MIMLPKHILLVMLSATVPNNYEIADWLGRVRGCEIHVIATDKRPVPLEHYLYTGMTEQYTSHLHLIVDKDGRFIDSGNVYTSE
;
A
#
# COMPACT_ATOMS: atom_id res chain seq x y z
N MET A 1 -3.86 -24.80 -8.79
CA MET A 1 -2.97 -24.80 -7.61
C MET A 1 -3.11 -26.08 -6.79
N ILE A 2 -4.30 -26.40 -6.27
CA ILE A 2 -4.56 -27.66 -5.52
C ILE A 2 -4.38 -28.90 -6.42
N MET A 3 -4.91 -28.86 -7.65
CA MET A 3 -4.83 -29.98 -8.59
C MET A 3 -3.54 -30.03 -9.43
N LEU A 4 -2.57 -29.15 -9.17
CA LEU A 4 -1.31 -29.18 -9.92
C LEU A 4 -0.44 -30.36 -9.45
N PRO A 5 0.28 -31.05 -10.36
CA PRO A 5 1.29 -32.02 -9.97
C PRO A 5 2.31 -31.48 -8.95
N LYS A 6 2.80 -32.34 -8.05
CA LYS A 6 3.71 -31.92 -6.94
C LYS A 6 5.06 -31.38 -7.40
N HIS A 7 5.55 -31.82 -8.57
CA HIS A 7 6.85 -31.40 -9.10
C HIS A 7 6.86 -29.98 -9.68
N ILE A 8 5.69 -29.36 -9.88
CA ILE A 8 5.60 -28.01 -10.42
C ILE A 8 5.91 -27.00 -9.31
N LEU A 9 6.91 -26.15 -9.55
CA LEU A 9 7.26 -25.02 -8.70
C LEU A 9 6.28 -23.86 -8.93
N LEU A 10 5.83 -23.23 -7.84
CA LEU A 10 4.92 -22.09 -7.88
C LEU A 10 5.67 -20.80 -7.56
N VAL A 11 5.55 -19.82 -8.45
CA VAL A 11 5.92 -18.43 -8.21
C VAL A 11 4.64 -17.62 -8.19
N MET A 12 4.35 -16.95 -7.07
CA MET A 12 3.11 -16.21 -6.87
C MET A 12 3.44 -14.73 -6.71
N LEU A 13 2.74 -13.88 -7.47
CA LEU A 13 2.87 -12.44 -7.41
C LEU A 13 1.51 -11.86 -7.01
N SER A 14 1.50 -11.04 -5.96
CA SER A 14 0.31 -10.38 -5.43
C SER A 14 0.66 -8.94 -5.04
N ALA A 15 -0.35 -8.08 -4.93
CA ALA A 15 -0.23 -6.82 -4.22
C ALA A 15 -0.13 -7.06 -2.70
N THR A 16 0.13 -5.98 -1.94
CA THR A 16 0.22 -6.01 -0.48
C THR A 16 -1.06 -6.58 0.12
N VAL A 17 -0.94 -7.68 0.87
CA VAL A 17 -2.04 -8.33 1.61
C VAL A 17 -1.57 -8.62 3.04
N PRO A 18 -2.39 -8.34 4.06
CA PRO A 18 -1.96 -8.46 5.47
C PRO A 18 -1.82 -9.91 5.95
N ASN A 19 -2.45 -10.88 5.29
CA ASN A 19 -2.50 -12.29 5.69
C ASN A 19 -1.58 -13.19 4.85
N ASN A 20 -0.44 -12.67 4.38
CA ASN A 20 0.47 -13.39 3.50
C ASN A 20 1.02 -14.71 4.10
N TYR A 21 1.31 -14.74 5.40
CA TYR A 21 1.80 -15.94 6.09
C TYR A 21 0.73 -17.02 6.23
N GLU A 22 -0.52 -16.67 6.53
CA GLU A 22 -1.63 -17.64 6.62
C GLU A 22 -1.88 -18.32 5.28
N ILE A 23 -1.84 -17.54 4.20
CA ILE A 23 -1.97 -18.05 2.83
C ILE A 23 -0.82 -19.00 2.50
N ALA A 24 0.42 -18.62 2.81
CA ALA A 24 1.61 -19.43 2.57
C ALA A 24 1.61 -20.74 3.37
N ASP A 25 1.20 -20.69 4.63
CA ASP A 25 1.11 -21.84 5.53
C ASP A 25 0.01 -22.82 5.09
N TRP A 26 -1.17 -22.31 4.74
CA TRP A 26 -2.21 -23.13 4.12
C TRP A 26 -1.73 -23.78 2.82
N LEU A 27 -1.06 -23.02 1.97
CA LEU A 27 -0.52 -23.52 0.70
C LEU A 27 0.53 -24.60 0.91
N GLY A 28 1.45 -24.38 1.86
CA GLY A 28 2.50 -25.33 2.23
C GLY A 28 1.92 -26.67 2.68
N ARG A 29 0.85 -26.66 3.49
CA ARG A 29 0.12 -27.88 3.88
C ARG A 29 -0.52 -28.59 2.69
N VAL A 30 -1.19 -27.85 1.80
CA VAL A 30 -1.87 -28.42 0.63
C VAL A 30 -0.88 -29.07 -0.34
N ARG A 31 0.31 -28.47 -0.52
CA ARG A 31 1.33 -28.93 -1.46
C ARG A 31 2.31 -29.95 -0.85
N GLY A 32 2.50 -29.90 0.47
CA GLY A 32 3.54 -30.65 1.18
C GLY A 32 4.95 -30.16 0.85
N CYS A 33 5.12 -28.84 0.69
CA CYS A 33 6.41 -28.20 0.45
C CYS A 33 6.53 -26.90 1.25
N GLU A 34 7.76 -26.47 1.49
CA GLU A 34 8.03 -25.16 2.10
C GLU A 34 7.63 -24.03 1.13
N ILE A 35 7.04 -22.96 1.67
CA ILE A 35 6.67 -21.76 0.93
C ILE A 35 7.39 -20.57 1.57
N HIS A 36 8.15 -19.83 0.77
CA HIS A 36 8.85 -18.63 1.23
C HIS A 36 8.02 -17.38 0.92
N VAL A 37 7.71 -16.60 1.96
CA VAL A 37 7.03 -15.31 1.81
C VAL A 37 8.09 -14.21 1.69
N ILE A 38 8.05 -13.47 0.59
CA ILE A 38 8.85 -12.26 0.38
C ILE A 38 7.87 -11.11 0.22
N ALA A 39 7.90 -10.16 1.15
CA ALA A 39 6.98 -9.02 1.17
C ALA A 39 7.72 -7.73 1.52
N THR A 40 7.18 -6.61 1.04
CA THR A 40 7.64 -5.27 1.39
C THR A 40 6.45 -4.33 1.47
N ASP A 41 6.39 -3.54 2.54
CA ASP A 41 5.42 -2.46 2.69
C ASP A 41 5.94 -1.15 2.08
N LYS A 42 7.24 -1.09 1.76
CA LYS A 42 7.88 0.09 1.19
C LYS A 42 7.60 0.20 -0.30
N ARG A 43 6.96 1.28 -0.71
CA ARG A 43 6.83 1.66 -2.12
C ARG A 43 8.18 2.11 -2.69
N PRO A 44 8.58 1.67 -3.91
CA PRO A 44 9.81 2.12 -4.54
C PRO A 44 9.83 3.62 -4.85
N VAL A 45 8.67 4.18 -5.20
CA VAL A 45 8.47 5.61 -5.43
C VAL A 45 7.57 6.15 -4.32
N PRO A 46 8.07 7.05 -3.45
CA PRO A 46 7.25 7.70 -2.44
C PRO A 46 6.10 8.49 -3.07
N LEU A 47 4.93 8.47 -2.44
CA LEU A 47 3.74 9.15 -2.93
C LEU A 47 3.31 10.23 -1.94
N GLU A 48 2.96 11.40 -2.48
CA GLU A 48 2.29 12.48 -1.75
C GLU A 48 0.81 12.50 -2.14
N HIS A 49 -0.06 12.78 -1.18
CA HIS A 49 -1.51 12.84 -1.42
C HIS A 49 -1.97 14.28 -1.26
N TYR A 50 -2.65 14.81 -2.26
CA TYR A 50 -3.20 16.16 -2.28
C TYR A 50 -4.73 16.12 -2.34
N LEU A 51 -5.39 17.01 -1.61
CA LEU A 51 -6.82 17.28 -1.72
C LEU A 51 -7.03 18.46 -2.65
N TYR A 52 -7.87 18.28 -3.67
CA TYR A 52 -8.31 19.37 -4.54
C TYR A 52 -9.66 19.93 -4.06
N THR A 53 -9.71 21.22 -3.74
CA THR A 53 -10.89 21.88 -3.13
C THR A 53 -11.74 22.70 -4.12
N GLY A 54 -11.33 22.80 -5.39
CA GLY A 54 -12.09 23.50 -6.44
C GLY A 54 -11.92 25.02 -6.46
N MET A 55 -12.51 25.67 -7.47
CA MET A 55 -12.32 27.10 -7.79
C MET A 55 -13.22 28.04 -6.96
N THR A 56 -13.21 27.94 -5.64
CA THR A 56 -13.77 29.04 -4.84
C THR A 56 -12.78 30.19 -4.88
N GLU A 57 -13.20 31.37 -5.34
CA GLU A 57 -12.36 32.58 -5.53
C GLU A 57 -11.66 33.05 -4.24
N GLN A 58 -11.95 32.43 -3.10
CA GLN A 58 -11.42 32.80 -1.78
C GLN A 58 -10.03 32.22 -1.47
N TYR A 59 -9.54 31.22 -2.22
CA TYR A 59 -8.25 30.57 -1.93
C TYR A 59 -7.29 30.64 -3.13
N THR A 60 -6.04 31.01 -2.86
CA THR A 60 -4.96 31.12 -3.86
C THR A 60 -4.35 29.79 -4.28
N SER A 61 -4.50 28.73 -3.47
CA SER A 61 -4.11 27.36 -3.80
C SER A 61 -5.30 26.43 -3.63
N HIS A 62 -5.62 25.68 -4.68
CA HIS A 62 -6.69 24.68 -4.68
C HIS A 62 -6.20 23.25 -4.40
N LEU A 63 -4.88 23.05 -4.27
CA LEU A 63 -4.26 21.78 -3.93
C LEU A 63 -3.63 21.88 -2.54
N HIS A 64 -4.07 21.01 -1.64
CA HIS A 64 -3.58 20.96 -0.27
C HIS A 64 -2.94 19.61 -0.01
N LEU A 65 -1.64 19.60 0.37
CA LEU A 65 -0.95 18.37 0.76
C LEU A 65 -1.59 17.83 2.06
N ILE A 66 -2.06 16.59 2.03
CA ILE A 66 -2.68 15.92 3.18
C ILE A 66 -1.83 14.75 3.71
N VAL A 67 -1.00 14.14 2.86
CA VAL A 67 -0.07 13.09 3.29
C VAL A 67 1.27 13.31 2.58
N ASP A 68 2.34 13.46 3.37
CA ASP A 68 3.69 13.63 2.84
C ASP A 68 4.26 12.32 2.26
N LYS A 69 5.42 12.42 1.61
CA LYS A 69 6.14 11.28 1.03
C LYS A 69 6.55 10.20 2.05
N ASP A 70 6.61 10.53 3.33
CA ASP A 70 6.94 9.60 4.42
C ASP A 70 5.69 8.92 4.99
N GLY A 71 4.51 9.22 4.44
CA GLY A 71 3.22 8.67 4.86
C GLY A 71 2.62 9.35 6.09
N ARG A 72 3.14 10.51 6.51
CA ARG A 72 2.59 11.27 7.65
C ARG A 72 1.42 12.11 7.19
N PHE A 73 0.31 12.01 7.92
CA PHE A 73 -0.83 12.90 7.71
C PHE A 73 -0.48 14.31 8.20
N ILE A 74 -0.72 15.31 7.34
CA ILE A 74 -0.51 16.71 7.66
C ILE A 74 -1.82 17.27 8.21
N ASP A 75 -1.86 17.58 9.49
CA ASP A 75 -2.99 18.26 10.10
C ASP A 75 -2.94 19.76 9.74
N SER A 76 -3.92 20.21 8.96
CA SER A 76 -4.03 21.59 8.47
C SER A 76 -4.36 22.61 9.55
N GLY A 77 -4.40 22.21 10.83
CA GLY A 77 -4.89 23.02 11.95
C GLY A 77 -4.12 24.30 12.30
N ASN A 78 -3.14 24.76 11.52
CA ASN A 78 -2.32 25.94 11.88
C ASN A 78 -1.94 26.90 10.73
N VAL A 79 -2.55 26.83 9.55
CA VAL A 79 -2.14 27.75 8.46
C VAL A 79 -3.34 28.37 7.76
N TYR A 80 -4.16 29.14 8.48
CA TYR A 80 -4.89 30.32 7.97
C TYR A 80 -5.29 31.23 9.14
N THR A 81 -4.33 31.71 9.94
CA THR A 81 -4.48 32.94 10.72
C THR A 81 -3.19 33.75 10.66
N SER A 82 -3.05 34.55 9.61
CA SER A 82 -2.32 35.83 9.65
C SER A 82 -2.42 36.50 8.28
N GLU A 83 -3.00 37.70 8.32
CA GLU A 83 -3.07 38.76 7.31
C GLU A 83 -4.21 38.69 6.28
#